data_AF-A0A5E4L675-F1
#
_entry.id   AF-A0A5E4L675-F1
#
_cell.length_a   1.000
_cell.length_b   1.000
_cell.length_c   1.000
_cell.angle_alpha   90.00
_cell.angle_beta   90.00
_cell.angle_gamma   90.00
#
_symmetry.space_group_name_H-M   'P 1'
#
loop_
_entity.id
_entity.type
_entity.pdbx_description
1 polymer ?
#
loop_
_entity_poly.entity_id
_entity_poly.type
_entity_poly.pdbx_seq_one_letter_code
_entity_poly.pdbx_strand_id
1 'polypeptide(L)'
;MGRLSDRFGTRGIATAGTALMCFAILMYMTLTISSDYSIIISASIISGIGGAMFWPANSSAVMSNAHHEHYGSISGLLRLMTNVGTLGSFVISITAATVAISRSTGI
;
A
#
# COMPACT_ATOMS: atom_id res chain seq x y z
N MET A 1 -16.29 -5.18 7.10
CA MET A 1 -16.43 -4.47 5.80
C MET A 1 -17.88 -4.28 5.34
N GLY A 2 -18.82 -5.20 5.62
CA GLY A 2 -20.20 -5.10 5.12
C GLY A 2 -21.19 -4.11 5.79
N ARG A 3 -20.82 -3.39 6.87
CA ARG A 3 -21.73 -2.43 7.54
C ARG A 3 -21.19 -1.00 7.68
N LEU A 4 -19.91 -0.78 7.42
CA LEU A 4 -19.28 0.55 7.47
C LEU A 4 -19.17 1.18 6.08
N SER A 5 -19.14 0.36 5.02
CA SER A 5 -19.14 0.80 3.62
C SER A 5 -20.45 1.51 3.22
N ASP A 6 -21.58 1.09 3.81
CA ASP A 6 -22.90 1.64 3.47
C ASP A 6 -23.16 3.05 4.02
N ARG A 7 -22.37 3.53 4.99
CA ARG A 7 -22.67 4.79 5.72
C ARG A 7 -21.73 5.96 5.45
N PHE A 8 -20.47 5.71 5.07
CA PHE A 8 -19.46 6.77 4.85
C PHE A 8 -19.00 6.93 3.39
N GLY A 9 -19.48 6.06 2.49
CA GLY A 9 -19.03 6.00 1.11
C GLY A 9 -17.63 5.39 1.02
N THR A 10 -17.50 4.34 0.22
CA THR A 10 -16.26 3.58 -0.03
C THR A 10 -15.04 4.49 -0.31
N ARG A 11 -15.28 5.66 -0.91
CA ARG A 11 -14.26 6.67 -1.24
C ARG A 11 -13.64 7.36 -0.02
N GLY A 12 -14.42 7.64 1.02
CA GLY A 12 -13.92 8.30 2.24
C GLY A 12 -12.96 7.40 3.03
N ILE A 13 -13.32 6.11 3.15
CA ILE A 13 -12.49 5.10 3.84
C ILE A 13 -11.19 4.85 3.07
N ALA A 14 -11.25 4.75 1.73
CA ALA A 14 -10.05 4.61 0.90
C ALA A 14 -9.09 5.79 1.09
N THR A 15 -9.61 7.03 1.03
CA THR A 15 -8.79 8.25 1.18
C THR A 15 -8.15 8.34 2.56
N ALA A 16 -8.90 8.04 3.63
CA ALA A 16 -8.35 8.00 4.98
C ALA A 16 -7.27 6.92 5.14
N GLY A 17 -7.48 5.73 4.56
CA GLY A 17 -6.49 4.66 4.53
C GLY A 17 -5.20 5.08 3.81
N THR A 18 -5.31 5.70 2.64
CA THR A 18 -4.15 6.23 1.89
C THR A 18 -3.41 7.33 2.67
N ALA A 19 -4.13 8.24 3.33
CA ALA A 19 -3.52 9.27 4.17
C ALA A 19 -2.74 8.65 5.34
N LEU A 20 -3.27 7.60 5.96
CA LEU A 20 -2.60 6.88 7.04
C LEU A 20 -1.34 6.16 6.54
N MET A 21 -1.40 5.53 5.37
CA MET A 21 -0.22 4.94 4.73
C MET A 21 0.85 6.00 4.39
N CYS A 22 0.43 7.17 3.92
CA CYS A 22 1.35 8.29 3.65
C CYS A 22 2.05 8.75 4.93
N PHE A 23 1.32 8.85 6.04
CA PHE A 23 1.90 9.16 7.35
C PHE A 23 2.91 8.10 7.81
N ALA A 24 2.63 6.81 7.60
CA ALA A 24 3.60 5.75 7.90
C ALA A 24 4.89 5.88 7.07
N ILE A 25 4.78 6.24 5.78
CA ILE A 25 5.95 6.48 4.91
C ILE A 25 6.80 7.64 5.45
N LEU A 26 6.16 8.72 5.91
CA LEU A 26 6.89 9.84 6.54
C LEU A 26 7.63 9.39 7.80
N MET A 27 7.04 8.52 8.63
CA MET A 27 7.75 7.94 9.78
C MET A 27 8.93 7.07 9.34
N TYR A 28 8.76 6.20 8.34
CA TYR A 28 9.87 5.39 7.81
C TYR A 28 11.01 6.24 7.25
N MET A 29 10.73 7.43 6.71
CA MET A 29 11.76 8.35 6.21
C MET A 29 12.66 8.91 7.31
N THR A 30 12.21 8.90 8.57
CA THR A 30 13.02 9.33 9.72
C THR A 30 13.94 8.22 10.26
N LEU A 31 13.83 7.01 9.71
CA LEU A 31 14.55 5.85 10.20
C LEU A 31 16.04 5.92 9.85
N THR A 32 16.89 5.76 10.87
CA THR A 32 18.35 5.72 10.80
C THR A 32 18.84 4.39 11.38
N ILE A 33 20.10 4.02 11.14
CA ILE A 33 20.69 2.75 11.63
C ILE A 33 20.57 2.58 13.15
N SER A 34 20.55 3.68 13.91
CA SER A 34 20.41 3.69 15.37
C SER A 34 18.98 3.90 15.87
N SER A 35 17.97 3.87 15.00
CA SER A 35 16.58 4.12 15.39
C SER A 35 16.03 2.99 16.27
N ASP A 36 15.24 3.37 17.27
CA ASP A 36 14.59 2.44 18.18
C ASP A 36 13.51 1.59 17.45
N TYR A 37 13.44 0.31 17.80
CA TYR A 37 12.49 -0.65 17.23
C TYR A 37 11.03 -0.22 17.41
N SER A 38 10.75 0.56 18.45
CA SER A 38 9.43 1.15 18.72
C SER A 38 8.88 1.98 17.55
N ILE A 39 9.74 2.69 16.83
CA ILE A 39 9.35 3.51 15.67
C ILE A 39 8.94 2.60 14.50
N ILE A 40 9.69 1.52 14.29
CA ILE A 40 9.40 0.55 13.21
C ILE A 40 8.07 -0.15 13.48
N ILE A 41 7.84 -0.59 14.73
CA ILE A 41 6.61 -1.28 15.12
C ILE A 41 5.41 -0.34 14.94
N SER A 42 5.48 0.88 15.46
CA SER A 42 4.39 1.86 15.33
C SER A 42 4.11 2.21 13.87
N ALA A 43 5.13 2.50 13.05
CA ALA A 43 4.96 2.75 11.62
C ALA A 43 4.34 1.56 10.87
N SER A 44 4.72 0.32 11.24
CA SER A 44 4.17 -0.90 10.64
C SER A 44 2.71 -1.12 11.01
N ILE A 45 2.33 -0.85 12.27
CA ILE A 45 0.93 -0.90 12.71
C ILE A 45 0.10 0.12 11.92
N ILE A 46 0.58 1.37 11.82
CA ILE A 46 -0.11 2.45 11.09
C ILE A 46 -0.27 2.07 9.61
N SER A 47 0.80 1.61 8.97
CA SER A 47 0.77 1.15 7.57
C SER A 47 -0.20 -0.01 7.37
N GLY A 48 -0.19 -0.99 8.28
CA GLY A 48 -1.09 -2.15 8.25
C GLY A 48 -2.57 -1.76 8.37
N ILE A 49 -2.89 -0.85 9.29
CA ILE A 49 -4.25 -0.31 9.43
C ILE A 49 -4.67 0.43 8.15
N GLY A 50 -3.79 1.28 7.60
CA GLY A 50 -4.06 2.03 6.37
C GLY A 50 -4.32 1.10 5.18
N GLY A 51 -3.49 0.07 5.02
CA GLY A 51 -3.67 -0.97 4.01
C GLY A 51 -4.96 -1.77 4.18
N ALA A 52 -5.33 -2.12 5.42
CA ALA A 52 -6.57 -2.83 5.73
C ALA A 52 -7.84 -2.01 5.41
N MET A 53 -7.75 -0.68 5.49
CA MET A 53 -8.82 0.22 5.06
C MET A 53 -8.86 0.39 3.54
N PHE A 54 -7.69 0.57 2.91
CA PHE A 54 -7.59 0.88 1.49
C PHE A 54 -7.93 -0.30 0.58
N TRP A 55 -7.37 -1.49 0.83
CA TRP A 55 -7.51 -2.64 -0.08
C TRP A 55 -8.97 -3.05 -0.34
N PRO A 56 -9.81 -3.28 0.68
CA PRO A 56 -11.20 -3.66 0.49
C PRO A 56 -12.02 -2.53 -0.15
N ALA A 57 -11.77 -1.27 0.25
CA ALA A 57 -12.47 -0.11 -0.29
C ALA A 57 -12.13 0.11 -1.77
N ASN A 58 -10.85 0.00 -2.15
CA ASN A 58 -10.40 0.11 -3.53
C ASN A 58 -11.02 -0.98 -4.42
N SER A 59 -10.94 -2.24 -3.98
CA SER A 59 -11.52 -3.36 -4.72
C SER A 59 -13.04 -3.21 -4.87
N SER A 60 -13.74 -2.84 -3.79
CA SER A 60 -15.18 -2.61 -3.82
C SER A 60 -15.58 -1.44 -4.73
N ALA A 61 -14.82 -0.35 -4.74
CA ALA A 61 -15.10 0.81 -5.58
C ALA A 61 -14.87 0.53 -7.07
N VAL A 62 -13.83 -0.23 -7.42
CA VAL A 62 -13.61 -0.66 -8.80
C VAL A 62 -14.73 -1.61 -9.24
N MET A 63 -15.08 -2.57 -8.39
CA MET A 63 -16.08 -3.57 -8.72
C MET A 63 -17.51 -3.02 -8.72
N SER A 64 -17.82 -2.00 -7.92
CA SER A 64 -19.14 -1.35 -7.94
C SER A 64 -19.44 -0.59 -9.24
N ASN A 65 -18.39 -0.21 -9.98
CA ASN A 65 -18.50 0.44 -11.29
C ASN A 65 -18.38 -0.56 -12.45
N ALA A 66 -18.16 -1.84 -12.17
CA ALA A 66 -18.05 -2.88 -13.18
C ALA A 66 -19.45 -3.30 -13.67
N HIS A 67 -19.64 -3.38 -14.99
CA HIS A 67 -20.81 -4.03 -15.57
C HIS A 67 -20.73 -5.55 -15.36
N HIS A 68 -21.85 -6.20 -15.04
CA HIS A 68 -21.97 -7.64 -14.73
C HIS A 68 -21.25 -8.55 -15.74
N GLU A 69 -21.32 -8.20 -17.02
CA GLU A 69 -20.71 -8.94 -18.14
C GLU A 69 -19.17 -8.86 -18.17
N HIS A 70 -18.56 -7.90 -17.46
CA HIS A 70 -17.12 -7.63 -17.47
C HIS A 70 -16.43 -7.83 -16.12
N TYR A 71 -17.11 -8.36 -15.10
CA TYR A 71 -16.51 -8.59 -13.76
C TYR A 71 -15.22 -9.43 -13.83
N GLY A 72 -15.20 -10.48 -14.65
CA GLY A 72 -14.02 -11.32 -14.83
C GLY A 72 -12.83 -10.53 -15.37
N SER A 73 -13.03 -9.77 -16.45
CA SER A 73 -11.98 -8.94 -17.07
C SER A 73 -11.51 -7.80 -16.17
N ILE A 74 -12.44 -7.11 -15.49
CA ILE A 74 -12.11 -5.99 -14.59
C ILE A 74 -11.35 -6.48 -13.35
N SER A 75 -11.78 -7.60 -12.76
CA SER A 75 -11.06 -8.19 -11.63
C SER A 75 -9.67 -8.72 -12.04
N GLY A 76 -9.56 -9.30 -13.23
CA GLY A 76 -8.28 -9.72 -13.82
C GLY A 76 -7.35 -8.53 -14.04
N LEU A 77 -7.85 -7.44 -14.63
CA LEU A 77 -7.09 -6.20 -14.84
C LEU A 77 -6.65 -5.58 -13.52
N LEU A 78 -7.52 -5.53 -12.51
CA LEU A 78 -7.19 -5.01 -11.18
C LEU A 78 -6.04 -5.82 -10.53
N ARG A 79 -6.09 -7.15 -10.62
CA ARG A 79 -5.01 -8.03 -10.15
C ARG A 79 -3.73 -7.82 -10.93
N LEU A 80 -3.82 -7.65 -12.25
CA LEU A 80 -2.66 -7.36 -13.09
C LEU A 80 -2.00 -6.04 -12.68
N MET A 81 -2.77 -4.96 -12.53
CA MET A 81 -2.26 -3.66 -12.10
C MET A 81 -1.60 -3.73 -10.72
N THR A 82 -2.21 -4.46 -9.79
CA THR A 82 -1.64 -4.73 -8.47
C THR A 82 -0.29 -5.45 -8.58
N ASN A 83 -0.22 -6.53 -9.35
CA ASN A 83 1.00 -7.31 -9.51
C ASN A 83 2.12 -6.49 -10.18
N VAL A 84 1.78 -5.69 -11.20
CA VAL A 84 2.73 -4.78 -11.85
C VAL A 84 3.30 -3.79 -10.83
N GLY A 85 2.45 -3.18 -9.99
CA GLY A 85 2.90 -2.28 -8.94
C GLY A 85 3.82 -2.96 -7.90
N THR A 86 3.45 -4.16 -7.45
CA THR A 86 4.26 -4.94 -6.49
C THR A 86 5.62 -5.33 -7.08
N LEU A 87 5.64 -5.83 -8.32
CA LEU A 87 6.88 -6.20 -9.00
C LEU A 87 7.78 -4.97 -9.23
N GLY A 88 7.20 -3.85 -9.66
CA GLY A 88 7.94 -2.58 -9.79
C GLY A 88 8.55 -2.13 -8.47
N SER A 89 7.82 -2.29 -7.36
CA SER A 89 8.31 -1.99 -6.01
C SER A 89 9.50 -2.87 -5.61
N PHE A 90 9.46 -4.16 -5.94
CA PHE A 90 10.60 -5.05 -5.71
C PHE A 90 11.82 -4.66 -6.53
N VAL A 91 11.65 -4.31 -7.80
CA VAL A 91 12.76 -3.83 -8.65
C VAL A 91 13.42 -2.61 -8.01
N ILE A 92 12.64 -1.60 -7.63
CA ILE A 92 13.15 -0.38 -6.99
C ILE A 92 13.85 -0.72 -5.67
N SER A 93 13.24 -1.54 -4.82
CA SER A 93 13.79 -1.92 -3.51
C SER A 93 15.12 -2.66 -3.63
N ILE A 94 15.20 -3.67 -4.52
CA ILE A 94 16.42 -4.44 -4.74
C ILE A 94 17.51 -3.55 -5.34
N THR A 95 17.20 -2.77 -6.39
CA THR A 95 18.19 -1.87 -6.99
C THR A 95 18.70 -0.84 -5.98
N ALA A 96 17.83 -0.24 -5.18
CA ALA A 96 18.22 0.70 -4.13
C ALA A 96 19.11 0.02 -3.08
N ALA A 97 18.77 -1.20 -2.64
CA ALA A 97 19.58 -1.96 -1.71
C ALA A 97 20.96 -2.32 -2.29
N THR A 98 21.03 -2.77 -3.55
CA THR A 98 22.29 -3.07 -4.24
C THR A 98 23.18 -1.83 -4.34
N VAL A 99 22.62 -0.67 -4.73
CA VAL A 99 23.38 0.59 -4.80
C VAL A 99 23.84 1.04 -3.41
N ALA A 100 23.00 0.88 -2.37
CA ALA A 100 23.38 1.22 -1.01
C ALA A 100 24.54 0.35 -0.49
N ILE A 101 24.50 -0.96 -0.74
CA ILE A 101 25.55 -1.91 -0.34
C ILE A 101 26.84 -1.67 -1.15
N SER A 102 26.75 -1.43 -2.46
CA SER A 102 27.91 -1.13 -3.30
C SER A 102 28.63 0.14 -2.82
N ARG A 103 27.88 1.19 -2.45
CA ARG A 103 28.45 2.41 -1.85
C ARG A 103 29.12 2.17 -0.50
N SER A 104 28.62 1.24 0.32
CA SER A 104 29.25 0.93 1.61
C SER A 104 30.49 0.04 1.49
N THR A 105 30.64 -0.68 0.38
CA THR A 105 31.73 -1.67 0.20
C THR A 105 32.88 -1.15 -0.68
N GLY A 106 32.78 0.05 -1.26
CA GLY A 106 33.92 0.81 -1.78
C GLY A 106 34.83 0.07 -2.78
N ILE A 107 34.26 -0.40 -3.89
CA ILE A 107 34.96 -0.55 -5.17
C ILE A 107 34.39 0.50 -6.13
#